data_AF-A0A7Y5UX02-F1
#
_entry.id   AF-A0A7Y5UX02-F1
#
_cell.length_a   1.000
_cell.length_b   1.000
_cell.length_c   1.000
_cell.angle_alpha   90.00
_cell.angle_beta   90.00
_cell.angle_gamma   90.00
#
_symmetry.space_group_name_H-M   'P 1'
#
loop_
_entity.id
_entity.type
_entity.pdbx_description
1 polymer ?
#
loop_
_entity_poly.entity_id
_entity_poly.type
_entity_poly.pdbx_seq_one_letter_code
_entity_poly.pdbx_strand_id
1 'polypeptide(L)'
;ALPGLAPQMFGGRGTTASPSAPSHKLLADQVAEDQAIATDDPWQVAWHSDRLAIWLPQSADDLEAMQKLGEVKAIYFSQRVAPAAGQFTARERGDWWSWAQAMPQGFLDYRPLESRVPGERILIRSTAR
;
A
#
# COMPACT_ATOMS: atom_id res chain seq x y z
N ALA A 1 -6.32 10.30 21.07
CA ALA A 1 -6.86 10.17 19.70
C ALA A 1 -6.73 11.51 19.02
N LEU A 2 -6.03 11.59 17.88
CA LEU A 2 -5.98 12.82 17.08
C LEU A 2 -7.35 13.01 16.41
N PRO A 3 -8.00 14.18 16.53
CA PRO A 3 -9.28 14.42 15.88
C PRO A 3 -9.05 14.68 14.39
N GLY A 4 -9.60 13.84 13.51
CA GLY A 4 -9.71 14.16 12.08
C GLY A 4 -9.42 13.04 11.08
N LEU A 5 -8.80 11.93 11.48
CA LEU A 5 -8.52 10.81 10.58
C LEU A 5 -8.98 9.51 11.25
N ALA A 6 -10.24 9.14 11.02
CA ALA A 6 -10.64 7.75 11.23
C ALA A 6 -10.14 6.97 9.99
N PRO A 7 -9.16 6.06 10.12
CA PRO A 7 -8.77 5.22 9.01
C PRO A 7 -9.99 4.41 8.56
N GLN A 8 -10.40 4.59 7.31
CA GLN A 8 -11.44 3.76 6.70
C GLN A 8 -10.81 2.40 6.39
N MET A 9 -11.11 1.41 7.22
CA MET A 9 -10.65 0.03 7.04
C MET A 9 -11.62 -0.73 6.15
N PHE A 10 -11.08 -1.51 5.21
CA PHE A 10 -11.84 -2.39 4.32
C PHE A 10 -11.44 -3.85 4.57
N GLY A 11 -12.41 -4.78 4.46
CA GLY A 11 -12.19 -6.23 4.51
C GLY A 11 -12.96 -6.95 3.40
N GLY A 12 -12.54 -8.15 2.97
CA GLY A 12 -13.28 -8.90 1.95
C GLY A 12 -12.75 -10.29 1.56
N ARG A 13 -13.63 -11.08 0.92
CA ARG A 13 -13.40 -12.42 0.34
C ARG A 13 -14.06 -12.53 -1.03
N GLY A 14 -13.58 -11.70 -1.95
CA GLY A 14 -14.10 -11.61 -3.30
C GLY A 14 -13.84 -12.82 -4.17
N THR A 15 -14.82 -13.18 -5.01
CA THR A 15 -14.71 -14.29 -5.97
C THR A 15 -14.58 -13.82 -7.43
N THR A 16 -14.62 -12.51 -7.68
CA THR A 16 -14.51 -11.93 -9.02
C THR A 16 -13.04 -11.88 -9.47
N ALA A 17 -12.80 -12.06 -10.77
CA ALA A 17 -11.46 -11.98 -11.33
C ALA A 17 -10.91 -10.55 -11.27
N SER A 18 -9.70 -10.37 -10.75
CA SER A 18 -8.99 -9.09 -10.71
C SER A 18 -7.79 -9.14 -11.67
N PRO A 19 -7.59 -8.14 -12.55
CA PRO A 19 -6.36 -8.02 -13.35
C PRO A 19 -5.09 -7.98 -12.50
N SER A 20 -5.22 -7.52 -11.25
CA SER A 20 -4.16 -7.41 -10.25
C SER A 20 -4.00 -8.67 -9.39
N ALA A 21 -4.68 -9.78 -9.75
CA ALA A 21 -4.65 -11.03 -8.98
C ALA A 21 -3.24 -11.54 -8.63
N PRO A 22 -2.22 -11.47 -9.51
CA PRO A 22 -0.85 -11.85 -9.15
C PRO A 22 -0.30 -11.02 -7.97
N SER A 23 -0.51 -9.71 -7.98
CA SER A 23 -0.07 -8.81 -6.90
C SER A 23 -0.87 -9.01 -5.61
N HIS A 24 -2.18 -9.20 -5.71
CA HIS A 24 -3.02 -9.49 -4.54
C HIS A 24 -2.63 -10.81 -3.87
N LYS A 25 -2.34 -11.85 -4.65
CA LYS A 25 -1.80 -13.11 -4.13
C LYS A 25 -0.44 -12.90 -3.45
N LEU A 26 0.45 -12.16 -4.10
CA LEU A 26 1.77 -11.87 -3.55
C LEU A 26 1.68 -11.10 -2.23
N LEU A 27 0.78 -10.13 -2.12
CA LEU A 27 0.49 -9.42 -0.87
C LEU A 27 -0.04 -10.37 0.21
N ALA A 28 -0.99 -11.25 -0.13
CA ALA A 28 -1.53 -12.24 0.80
C ALA A 28 -0.44 -13.20 1.32
N ASP A 29 0.53 -13.58 0.48
CA ASP A 29 1.64 -14.47 0.84
C ASP A 29 2.71 -13.77 1.70
N GLN A 30 2.77 -12.42 1.73
CA GLN A 30 3.82 -11.65 2.41
C GLN A 30 3.34 -10.88 3.66
N VAL A 31 2.03 -10.68 3.79
CA VAL A 31 1.40 -9.89 4.85
C VAL A 31 0.53 -10.81 5.70
N ALA A 32 0.69 -10.77 7.02
CA ALA A 32 -0.15 -11.54 7.94
C ALA A 32 -1.57 -10.95 8.05
N GLU A 33 -2.54 -11.73 8.55
CA GLU A 33 -3.94 -11.31 8.66
C GLU A 33 -4.16 -10.13 9.63
N ASP A 34 -3.28 -9.99 10.63
CA ASP A 34 -3.27 -8.91 11.61
C ASP A 34 -2.47 -7.67 11.16
N GLN A 35 -1.91 -7.70 9.96
CA GLN A 35 -1.13 -6.62 9.36
C GLN A 35 -1.90 -5.94 8.24
N ALA A 36 -1.73 -4.63 8.11
CA ALA A 36 -2.36 -3.83 7.08
C ALA A 36 -1.44 -3.54 5.88
N ILE A 37 -2.10 -3.30 4.75
CA ILE A 37 -1.53 -2.84 3.50
C ILE A 37 -2.01 -1.40 3.26
N ALA A 38 -1.08 -0.47 3.13
CA ALA A 38 -1.39 0.89 2.70
C ALA A 38 -1.47 0.95 1.17
N THR A 39 -2.56 1.49 0.62
CA THR A 39 -2.81 1.49 -0.84
C THR A 39 -3.68 2.66 -1.31
N ASP A 40 -3.57 2.98 -2.59
CA ASP A 40 -4.45 3.90 -3.32
C ASP A 40 -5.80 3.26 -3.69
N ASP A 41 -5.93 1.95 -3.55
CA ASP A 41 -7.15 1.21 -3.88
C ASP A 41 -7.52 0.17 -2.79
N PRO A 42 -7.88 0.61 -1.57
CA PRO A 42 -8.01 -0.28 -0.42
C PRO A 42 -9.16 -1.27 -0.52
N TRP A 43 -10.25 -0.93 -1.20
CA TRP A 43 -11.35 -1.88 -1.39
C TRP A 43 -10.93 -3.06 -2.28
N GLN A 44 -10.16 -2.83 -3.36
CA GLN A 44 -9.64 -3.89 -4.24
C GLN A 44 -8.73 -4.83 -3.47
N VAL A 45 -7.78 -4.27 -2.70
CA VAL A 45 -6.83 -5.06 -1.93
C VAL A 45 -7.56 -5.90 -0.88
N ALA A 46 -8.45 -5.28 -0.09
CA ALA A 46 -9.22 -6.00 0.91
C ALA A 46 -10.07 -7.11 0.29
N TRP A 47 -10.72 -6.84 -0.84
CA TRP A 47 -11.59 -7.79 -1.53
C TRP A 47 -10.83 -8.97 -2.12
N HIS A 48 -9.62 -8.77 -2.66
CA HIS A 48 -8.92 -9.78 -3.44
C HIS A 48 -7.70 -10.43 -2.76
N SER A 49 -7.19 -9.86 -1.66
CA SER A 49 -6.07 -10.44 -0.90
C SER A 49 -6.47 -11.04 0.46
N ASP A 50 -7.71 -10.83 0.92
CA ASP A 50 -8.15 -11.18 2.28
C ASP A 50 -7.20 -10.61 3.35
N ARG A 51 -6.75 -9.37 3.15
CA ARG A 51 -5.87 -8.62 4.06
C ARG A 51 -6.50 -7.28 4.42
N LEU A 52 -6.16 -6.80 5.61
CA LEU A 52 -6.53 -5.46 6.03
C LEU A 52 -5.90 -4.43 5.08
N ALA A 53 -6.72 -3.54 4.55
CA ALA A 53 -6.27 -2.49 3.66
C ALA A 53 -6.72 -1.13 4.18
N ILE A 54 -5.81 -0.17 4.09
CA ILE A 54 -6.01 1.21 4.50
C ILE A 54 -5.57 2.15 3.38
N TRP A 55 -6.11 3.36 3.40
CA TRP A 55 -5.66 4.41 2.50
C TRP A 55 -4.18 4.74 2.70
N LEU A 56 -3.49 5.03 1.60
CA LEU A 56 -2.14 5.59 1.63
C LEU A 56 -2.07 6.84 2.52
N PRO A 57 -1.14 6.87 3.50
CA PRO A 57 -0.88 8.06 4.27
C PRO A 57 -0.41 9.21 3.37
N GLN A 58 -0.77 10.45 3.74
CA GLN A 58 -0.48 11.63 2.94
C GLN A 58 0.90 12.24 3.25
N SER A 59 1.50 11.89 4.40
CA SER A 59 2.81 12.35 4.85
C SER A 59 3.68 11.21 5.37
N ALA A 60 5.01 11.42 5.39
CA ALA A 60 5.95 10.41 5.90
C ALA A 60 5.81 10.22 7.42
N ASP A 61 5.50 11.31 8.13
CA ASP A 61 5.25 11.29 9.56
C ASP A 61 4.01 10.45 9.92
N ASP A 62 2.93 10.52 9.12
CA ASP A 62 1.75 9.68 9.30
C ASP A 62 2.10 8.19 9.12
N LEU A 63 2.89 7.88 8.08
CA LEU A 63 3.34 6.51 7.85
C LEU A 63 4.22 6.01 9.00
N GLU A 64 5.17 6.81 9.50
CA GLU A 64 6.00 6.44 10.65
C GLU A 64 5.18 6.27 11.93
N ALA A 65 4.18 7.10 12.16
CA ALA A 65 3.27 6.97 13.30
C ALA A 65 2.53 5.61 13.25
N MET A 66 2.03 5.22 12.07
CA MET A 66 1.34 3.94 11.87
C MET A 66 2.30 2.75 11.94
N GLN A 67 3.56 2.91 11.52
CA GLN A 67 4.60 1.88 11.67
C GLN A 67 4.94 1.59 13.12
N LYS A 68 4.95 2.61 13.99
CA LYS A 68 5.21 2.47 15.44
C LYS A 68 4.11 1.68 16.14
N LEU A 69 2.92 1.64 15.55
CA LEU A 69 1.81 0.80 16.01
C LEU A 69 1.86 -0.62 15.44
N GLY A 70 2.83 -0.92 14.56
CA GLY A 70 2.99 -2.24 13.93
C GLY A 70 2.01 -2.52 12.79
N GLU A 71 1.23 -1.52 12.38
CA GLU A 71 0.03 -1.73 11.60
C GLU A 71 0.29 -1.90 10.10
N VAL A 72 1.36 -1.32 9.52
CA VAL A 72 1.55 -1.30 8.05
C VAL A 72 2.76 -2.13 7.59
N LYS A 73 2.50 -3.31 7.03
CA LYS A 73 3.54 -4.24 6.55
C LYS A 73 3.94 -3.99 5.09
N ALA A 74 3.00 -3.57 4.25
CA ALA A 74 3.24 -3.33 2.84
C ALA A 74 2.63 -2.01 2.38
N ILE A 75 3.25 -1.41 1.37
CA ILE A 75 2.69 -0.32 0.59
C ILE A 75 2.49 -0.84 -0.84
N TYR A 76 1.29 -0.69 -1.36
CA TYR A 76 0.92 -1.12 -2.71
C TYR A 76 0.36 0.05 -3.50
N PHE A 77 0.79 0.19 -4.75
CA PHE A 77 0.24 1.15 -5.69
C PHE A 77 -0.35 0.40 -6.87
N SER A 78 -1.64 0.64 -7.10
CA SER A 78 -2.39 0.06 -8.21
C SER A 78 -1.91 0.62 -9.55
N GLN A 79 -2.20 -0.14 -10.61
CA GLN A 79 -2.00 0.27 -11.99
C GLN A 79 -2.77 1.54 -12.40
N ARG A 80 -3.72 2.04 -11.59
CA ARG A 80 -4.46 3.27 -11.89
C ARG A 80 -3.67 4.52 -11.52
N VAL A 81 -2.98 4.49 -10.38
CA VAL A 81 -2.31 5.66 -9.81
C VAL A 81 -0.82 5.66 -10.13
N ALA A 82 -0.14 4.51 -10.07
CA ALA A 82 1.31 4.48 -10.28
C ALA A 82 1.75 5.02 -11.67
N PRO A 83 1.09 4.69 -12.79
CA PRO A 83 1.41 5.30 -14.09
C PRO A 83 0.96 6.75 -14.23
N ALA A 84 -0.13 7.13 -13.55
CA ALA A 84 -0.75 8.45 -13.64
C ALA A 84 -0.14 9.46 -12.68
N ALA A 85 0.71 9.05 -11.75
CA ALA A 85 1.12 9.95 -10.68
C ALA A 85 2.12 11.04 -11.12
N GLY A 86 2.65 10.98 -12.34
CA GLY A 86 3.25 12.16 -13.00
C GLY A 86 2.25 13.27 -13.35
N GLN A 87 0.95 12.98 -13.39
CA GLN A 87 -0.13 13.87 -13.83
C GLN A 87 -0.83 14.62 -12.67
N PHE A 88 -0.70 14.15 -11.42
CA PHE A 88 -1.25 14.84 -10.25
C PHE A 88 -0.40 16.06 -9.88
N THR A 89 -1.01 17.13 -9.36
CA THR A 89 -0.28 18.28 -8.80
C THR A 89 0.48 17.90 -7.53
N ALA A 90 1.49 18.68 -7.13
CA ALA A 90 2.21 18.44 -5.87
C ALA A 90 1.27 18.36 -4.64
N ARG A 91 0.18 19.14 -4.65
CA ARG A 91 -0.84 19.11 -3.60
C ARG A 91 -1.68 17.83 -3.63
N GLU A 92 -2.02 17.32 -4.81
CA GLU A 92 -2.79 16.07 -4.98
C GLU A 92 -1.93 14.82 -4.73
N ARG A 93 -0.61 14.94 -4.90
CA ARG A 93 0.36 13.87 -4.71
C ARG A 93 0.81 13.64 -3.28
N GLY A 94 0.63 14.63 -2.39
CA GLY A 94 1.20 14.57 -1.04
C GLY A 94 2.69 14.18 -1.04
N ASP A 95 3.17 13.65 0.09
CA ASP A 95 4.56 13.19 0.20
C ASP A 95 4.75 11.76 -0.34
N TRP A 96 3.66 10.99 -0.45
CA TRP A 96 3.71 9.59 -0.88
C TRP A 96 4.31 9.40 -2.29
N TRP A 97 4.24 10.44 -3.13
CA TRP A 97 4.85 10.44 -4.45
C TRP A 97 6.38 10.38 -4.43
N SER A 98 7.01 10.93 -3.39
CA SER A 98 8.45 10.75 -3.19
C SER A 98 8.79 9.27 -2.92
N TRP A 99 7.88 8.52 -2.29
CA TRP A 99 8.07 7.11 -1.98
C TRP A 99 7.89 6.26 -3.24
N ALA A 100 6.89 6.58 -4.06
CA ALA A 100 6.70 5.96 -5.37
C ALA A 100 7.92 6.15 -6.30
N GLN A 101 8.57 7.32 -6.24
CA GLN A 101 9.82 7.56 -6.99
C GLN A 101 11.05 6.89 -6.36
N ALA A 102 11.09 6.75 -5.03
CA ALA A 102 12.17 6.07 -4.31
C ALA A 102 12.13 4.54 -4.45
N MET A 103 11.05 3.96 -4.99
CA MET A 103 10.83 2.52 -5.12
C MET A 103 11.97 1.69 -5.72
N PRO A 104 12.75 2.16 -6.72
CA PRO A 104 13.89 1.38 -7.20
C PRO A 104 14.95 1.15 -6.11
N GLN A 105 15.01 2.04 -5.12
CA GLN A 105 15.99 2.05 -4.03
C GLN A 105 15.38 1.51 -2.71
N GLY A 106 14.06 1.53 -2.56
CA GLY A 106 13.35 1.36 -1.29
C GLY A 106 13.02 2.71 -0.62
N PHE A 107 12.22 2.67 0.44
CA PHE A 107 11.79 3.86 1.17
C PHE A 107 11.66 3.53 2.66
N LEU A 108 12.32 4.28 3.55
CA LEU A 108 12.46 3.94 4.97
C LEU A 108 12.92 2.47 5.14
N ASP A 109 12.22 1.68 5.96
CA ASP A 109 12.45 0.25 6.16
C ASP A 109 11.86 -0.64 5.05
N TYR A 110 11.22 -0.06 4.03
CA TYR A 110 10.61 -0.83 2.96
C TYR A 110 11.57 -1.06 1.80
N ARG A 111 11.59 -2.31 1.33
CA ARG A 111 12.27 -2.73 0.10
C ARG A 111 11.28 -3.01 -1.02
N PRO A 112 11.66 -2.83 -2.29
CA PRO A 112 10.82 -3.22 -3.41
C PRO A 112 10.58 -4.73 -3.44
N LEU A 113 9.37 -5.08 -3.86
CA LEU A 113 8.97 -6.43 -4.21
C LEU A 113 8.51 -6.40 -5.67
N GLU A 114 9.05 -7.31 -6.49
CA GLU A 114 8.76 -7.35 -7.92
C GLU A 114 7.29 -7.74 -8.17
N SER A 115 6.50 -6.82 -8.72
CA SER A 115 5.17 -7.12 -9.23
C SER A 115 5.28 -7.69 -10.65
N ARG A 116 4.46 -8.71 -10.93
CA ARG A 116 4.32 -9.29 -12.27
C ARG A 116 3.28 -8.56 -13.13
N VAL A 117 2.63 -7.54 -12.57
CA VAL A 117 1.60 -6.75 -13.27
C VAL A 117 2.22 -5.41 -13.68
N PRO A 118 2.24 -5.08 -14.98
CA PRO A 118 2.80 -3.82 -15.45
C PRO A 118 2.12 -2.60 -14.79
N GLY A 119 2.93 -1.61 -14.42
CA GLY A 119 2.45 -0.39 -13.79
C GLY A 119 2.18 -0.49 -12.29
N GLU A 120 2.08 -1.69 -11.71
CA GLU A 120 1.92 -1.85 -10.26
C GLU A 120 3.26 -1.79 -9.53
N ARG A 121 3.19 -1.40 -8.26
CA ARG A 121 4.38 -1.32 -7.40
C ARG A 121 4.07 -1.80 -6.00
N ILE A 122 4.99 -2.56 -5.42
CA ILE A 122 4.87 -3.08 -4.07
C ILE A 122 6.17 -2.80 -3.32
N LEU A 123 6.02 -2.27 -2.11
CA LEU A 123 7.06 -2.11 -1.12
C LEU A 123 6.71 -2.95 0.11
N ILE A 124 7.65 -3.75 0.61
CA ILE A 124 7.45 -4.61 1.78
C ILE A 124 8.40 -4.20 2.89
N ARG A 125 7.90 -4.07 4.12
CA ARG A 125 8.73 -3.69 5.26
C ARG A 125 9.66 -4.82 5.62
N SER A 126 10.96 -4.53 5.70
CA SER A 126 11.97 -5.42 6.26
C SER A 126 11.77 -5.45 7.76
N THR A 127 11.05 -6.44 8.29
CA THR A 127 11.03 -6.68 9.73
C THR A 127 12.32 -7.41 10.07
N ALA A 128 13.09 -6.91 11.05
CA ALA A 128 13.97 -7.76 11.82
C ALA A 128 13.10 -8.90 12.40
N ARG A 129 13.58 -10.14 12.28
CA ARG A 129 12.97 -11.31 12.92
C ARG A 129 12.89 -11.12 14.43
#